data_AF-A0A257TNQ1-F1
#
_entry.id   AF-A0A257TNQ1-F1
#
_cell.length_a   1.000
_cell.length_b   1.000
_cell.length_c   1.000
_cell.angle_alpha   90.00
_cell.angle_beta   90.00
_cell.angle_gamma   90.00
#
_symmetry.space_group_name_H-M   'P 1'
#
loop_
_entity.id
_entity.type
_entity.pdbx_description
1 polymer ?
#
loop_
_entity_poly.entity_id
_entity_poly.type
_entity_poly.pdbx_seq_one_letter_code
_entity_poly.pdbx_strand_id
1 'polypeptide(L)'
;MVLENPYPPYFEWLFSAGTTPGAFWIWLLTVVLFIVASLFVAWIISSVRNGPMKAGDLIFRTLVSLVDDLAHTSPRRVFALAKLAVQESIRRRVLAGFIVFVLILLFAGWFLNPGKTDPAELYLSFVLTATSYLILFMALVLSAFSLPADIQNKTIYTIVTKPVRPTEIVLGRTVGFAAVSTALLVVMCG
;
A
#
# COMPACT_ATOMS: atom_id res chain seq x y z
N MET A 1 -11.57 22.76 -26.37
CA MET A 1 -10.73 21.58 -26.64
C MET A 1 -11.67 20.39 -26.81
N VAL A 2 -11.73 19.82 -28.01
CA VAL A 2 -12.49 18.58 -28.25
C VAL A 2 -11.66 17.45 -27.64
N LEU A 3 -12.19 16.77 -26.63
CA LEU A 3 -11.56 15.58 -26.05
C LEU A 3 -11.57 14.48 -27.11
N GLU A 4 -10.42 14.25 -27.76
CA GLU A 4 -10.27 13.24 -28.82
C GLU A 4 -10.41 11.80 -28.30
N ASN A 5 -10.36 11.59 -26.98
CA ASN A 5 -10.76 10.34 -26.34
C ASN A 5 -11.65 10.64 -25.12
N PRO A 6 -12.93 10.24 -25.13
CA PRO A 6 -13.74 10.27 -23.93
C PRO A 6 -13.09 9.37 -22.88
N TYR A 7 -12.99 9.84 -21.64
CA TYR A 7 -12.48 9.02 -20.54
C TYR A 7 -13.36 7.77 -20.43
N PRO A 8 -12.77 6.56 -20.48
CA PRO A 8 -13.55 5.34 -20.33
C PRO A 8 -14.22 5.36 -18.94
N PRO A 9 -15.46 4.89 -18.83
CA PRO A 9 -16.12 4.75 -17.54
C PRO A 9 -15.26 3.90 -16.59
N TYR A 10 -15.31 4.21 -15.30
CA TYR A 10 -14.40 3.65 -14.28
C TYR A 10 -14.31 2.12 -14.33
N PHE A 11 -15.44 1.43 -14.52
CA PHE A 11 -15.48 -0.02 -14.59
C PHE A 11 -14.81 -0.59 -15.85
N GLU A 12 -14.87 0.12 -16.97
CA GLU A 12 -14.13 -0.24 -18.17
C GLU A 12 -12.63 -0.01 -17.95
N TRP A 13 -12.21 1.15 -17.44
CA TRP A 13 -10.80 1.35 -17.11
C TRP A 13 -10.23 0.29 -16.14
N LEU A 14 -11.02 -0.12 -15.14
CA LEU A 14 -10.61 -1.08 -14.11
C LEU A 14 -10.48 -2.51 -14.67
N PHE A 15 -11.50 -3.00 -15.39
CA PHE A 15 -11.56 -4.39 -15.84
C PHE A 15 -11.17 -4.60 -17.31
N SER A 16 -11.49 -3.66 -18.21
CA SER A 16 -11.21 -3.75 -19.66
C SER A 16 -11.12 -2.38 -20.33
N ALA A 17 -9.91 -1.85 -20.51
CA ALA A 17 -9.69 -0.61 -21.25
C ALA A 17 -9.64 -0.93 -22.77
N GLY A 18 -10.78 -1.30 -23.34
CA GLY A 18 -10.92 -1.64 -24.76
C GLY A 18 -10.00 -2.80 -25.19
N THR A 19 -8.96 -2.50 -25.97
CA THR A 19 -7.96 -3.46 -26.47
C THR A 19 -6.80 -3.72 -25.51
N THR A 20 -6.66 -2.94 -24.43
CA THR A 20 -5.61 -3.12 -23.42
C THR A 20 -6.16 -3.82 -22.18
N PRO A 21 -5.38 -4.70 -21.52
CA PRO A 21 -5.79 -5.29 -20.25
C PRO A 21 -6.14 -4.17 -19.25
N GLY A 22 -7.29 -4.27 -18.57
CA GLY A 22 -7.69 -3.29 -17.57
C GLY A 22 -6.64 -3.11 -16.47
N ALA A 23 -6.66 -1.97 -15.79
CA ALA A 23 -5.66 -1.61 -14.77
C ALA A 23 -5.51 -2.68 -13.67
N PHE A 24 -6.61 -3.36 -13.31
CA PHE A 24 -6.58 -4.47 -12.35
C PHE A 24 -5.72 -5.65 -12.84
N TRP A 25 -5.84 -6.03 -14.11
CA TRP A 25 -5.07 -7.13 -14.69
C TRP A 25 -3.59 -6.79 -14.78
N ILE A 26 -3.26 -5.55 -15.16
CA ILE A 26 -1.88 -5.06 -15.18
C ILE A 26 -1.29 -5.12 -13.77
N TRP A 27 -2.02 -4.62 -12.77
CA TRP A 27 -1.59 -4.67 -11.38
C TRP A 27 -1.36 -6.11 -10.91
N LEU A 28 -2.30 -7.02 -11.17
CA LEU A 28 -2.18 -8.43 -10.82
C LEU A 28 -0.94 -9.07 -11.48
N LEU A 29 -0.71 -8.80 -12.77
CA LEU A 29 0.45 -9.30 -13.50
C LEU A 29 1.75 -8.79 -12.87
N THR A 30 1.83 -7.50 -12.54
CA THR A 30 3.02 -6.95 -11.87
C THR A 30 3.31 -7.62 -10.54
N VAL A 31 2.29 -7.84 -9.70
CA VAL A 31 2.43 -8.54 -8.41
C VAL A 31 2.92 -9.97 -8.62
N VAL A 32 2.33 -10.71 -9.55
CA VAL A 32 2.75 -12.09 -9.89
C VAL A 32 4.20 -12.12 -10.37
N LEU A 33 4.58 -11.18 -11.24
CA LEU A 33 5.94 -11.09 -11.76
C LEU A 33 6.96 -10.82 -10.65
N PHE A 34 6.65 -9.92 -9.71
CA PHE A 34 7.50 -9.66 -8.54
C PHE A 34 7.64 -10.89 -7.63
N ILE A 35 6.55 -11.62 -7.39
CA ILE A 35 6.57 -12.86 -6.59
C ILE A 35 7.44 -13.92 -7.27
N VAL A 36 7.23 -14.14 -8.57
CA VAL A 36 8.00 -15.12 -9.35
C VAL A 36 9.48 -14.74 -9.38
N ALA A 37 9.80 -13.46 -9.63
CA ALA A 37 11.18 -12.97 -9.58
C ALA A 37 11.82 -13.17 -8.21
N SER A 38 11.08 -12.88 -7.12
CA SER A 38 11.55 -13.10 -5.74
C SER A 38 11.81 -14.57 -5.45
N LEU A 39 10.90 -15.46 -5.85
CA LEU A 39 11.05 -16.92 -5.71
C LEU A 39 12.24 -17.42 -6.53
N PHE A 40 12.43 -16.89 -7.73
CA PHE A 40 13.55 -17.25 -8.60
C PHE A 40 14.89 -16.84 -7.99
N VAL A 41 14.98 -15.61 -7.46
CA VAL A 41 16.17 -15.15 -6.73
C VAL A 41 16.43 -16.00 -5.49
N ALA A 42 15.39 -16.32 -4.71
CA ALA A 42 15.49 -17.20 -3.55
C ALA A 42 15.95 -18.61 -3.94
N TRP A 43 15.48 -19.13 -5.08
CA TRP A 43 15.90 -20.41 -5.64
C TRP A 43 17.38 -20.40 -6.02
N ILE A 44 17.86 -19.36 -6.70
CA ILE A 44 19.28 -19.20 -7.04
C ILE A 44 20.14 -19.21 -5.78
N ILE A 45 19.79 -18.38 -4.79
CA ILE A 45 20.55 -18.27 -3.53
C ILE A 45 20.56 -19.60 -2.78
N SER A 46 19.41 -20.29 -2.73
CA SER A 46 19.27 -21.58 -2.05
C SER A 46 20.02 -22.70 -2.77
N SER A 47 19.99 -22.71 -4.11
CA SER A 47 20.68 -23.68 -4.96
C SER A 47 22.19 -23.61 -4.76
N VAL A 48 22.76 -22.40 -4.69
CA VAL A 48 24.19 -22.18 -4.45
C VAL A 48 24.63 -22.65 -3.06
N ARG A 49 23.77 -22.59 -2.04
CA ARG A 49 24.13 -22.96 -0.65
C ARG A 49 23.89 -24.44 -0.32
N ASN A 50 22.78 -25.02 -0.79
CA ASN A 50 22.28 -26.31 -0.30
C ASN A 50 22.19 -27.39 -1.38
N GLY A 51 22.49 -27.06 -2.64
CA GLY A 51 22.29 -27.91 -3.81
C GLY A 51 20.89 -27.77 -4.43
N PRO A 52 20.75 -27.99 -5.75
CA PRO A 52 19.53 -27.67 -6.51
C PRO A 52 18.29 -28.47 -6.06
N MET A 53 18.47 -29.72 -5.66
CA MET A 53 17.37 -30.57 -5.19
C MET A 53 16.81 -30.11 -3.84
N LYS A 54 17.68 -29.74 -2.88
CA LYS A 54 17.22 -29.21 -1.57
C LYS A 54 16.61 -27.82 -1.69
N ALA A 55 17.04 -27.04 -2.67
CA ALA A 55 16.45 -25.73 -2.96
C ALA A 55 15.00 -25.83 -3.46
N GLY A 56 14.71 -26.83 -4.31
CA GLY A 56 13.35 -27.12 -4.76
C GLY A 56 12.42 -27.51 -3.62
N ASP A 57 12.85 -28.44 -2.77
CA ASP A 57 12.07 -28.87 -1.59
C ASP A 57 11.78 -27.73 -0.62
N LEU A 58 12.74 -26.83 -0.43
CA LEU A 58 12.56 -25.66 0.43
C LEU A 58 11.47 -24.73 -0.11
N ILE A 59 11.46 -24.46 -1.41
CA ILE A 59 10.45 -23.60 -2.06
C ILE A 59 9.08 -24.27 -2.07
N PHE A 60 9.03 -25.57 -2.34
CA PHE A 60 7.77 -26.30 -2.34
C PHE A 60 7.14 -26.30 -0.94
N ARG A 61 7.94 -26.57 0.10
CA ARG A 61 7.46 -26.51 1.49
C ARG A 61 7.00 -25.11 1.89
N THR A 62 7.73 -24.05 1.51
CA THR A 62 7.30 -22.68 1.81
C THR A 62 6.01 -22.33 1.08
N LEU A 63 5.86 -22.67 -0.21
CA LEU A 63 4.63 -22.45 -0.97
C LEU A 63 3.43 -23.18 -0.35
N VAL A 64 3.57 -24.46 -0.03
CA VAL A 64 2.48 -25.24 0.59
C VAL A 64 2.13 -24.68 1.97
N SER A 65 3.12 -24.31 2.78
CA SER A 65 2.87 -23.69 4.08
C SER A 65 2.16 -22.34 3.96
N LEU A 66 2.49 -21.53 2.94
CA LEU A 66 1.84 -20.24 2.69
C LEU A 66 0.38 -20.41 2.29
N VAL A 67 0.08 -21.39 1.45
CA VAL A 67 -1.30 -21.67 1.02
C VAL A 67 -2.13 -22.19 2.18
N ASP A 68 -1.58 -23.12 2.98
CA ASP A 68 -2.27 -23.64 4.17
C ASP A 68 -2.49 -22.56 5.24
N ASP A 69 -1.50 -21.68 5.43
CA ASP A 69 -1.64 -20.52 6.31
C ASP A 69 -2.65 -19.50 5.82
N LEU A 70 -2.76 -19.30 4.51
CA LEU A 70 -3.74 -18.39 3.94
C LEU A 70 -5.16 -18.96 4.04
N ALA A 71 -5.34 -20.25 3.78
CA ALA A 71 -6.64 -20.92 3.81
C ALA A 71 -7.27 -20.94 5.22
N HIS A 72 -6.44 -21.02 6.26
CA HIS A 72 -6.89 -21.01 7.65
C HIS A 72 -6.89 -19.62 8.29
N THR A 73 -6.65 -18.55 7.53
CA THR A 73 -6.73 -17.20 8.08
C THR A 73 -8.15 -16.84 8.48
N SER A 74 -8.31 -16.32 9.69
CA SER A 74 -9.62 -15.93 10.21
C SER A 74 -9.86 -14.43 10.01
N PRO A 75 -10.89 -13.99 9.26
CA PRO A 75 -11.11 -12.57 8.96
C PRO A 75 -11.38 -11.72 10.20
N ARG A 76 -11.94 -12.33 11.27
CA ARG A 76 -12.17 -11.66 12.56
C ARG A 76 -10.87 -11.22 13.24
N ARG A 77 -9.82 -12.05 13.20
CA ARG A 77 -8.52 -11.71 13.80
C ARG A 77 -7.81 -10.64 12.97
N VAL A 78 -7.86 -10.77 11.65
CA VAL A 78 -7.33 -9.77 10.72
C VAL A 78 -7.96 -8.40 10.98
N PHE A 79 -9.28 -8.33 11.15
CA PHE A 79 -9.96 -7.06 11.45
C PHE A 79 -9.58 -6.46 12.81
N ALA A 80 -9.41 -7.29 13.84
CA ALA A 80 -8.97 -6.82 15.16
C ALA A 80 -7.54 -6.24 15.09
N LEU A 81 -6.63 -6.90 14.37
CA LEU A 81 -5.27 -6.42 14.12
C LEU A 81 -5.26 -5.15 13.28
N ALA A 82 -6.13 -5.04 12.27
CA ALA A 82 -6.30 -3.84 11.47
C ALA A 82 -6.75 -2.65 12.32
N LYS A 83 -7.75 -2.84 13.20
CA LYS A 83 -8.21 -1.81 14.13
C LYS A 83 -7.09 -1.33 15.05
N LEU A 84 -6.27 -2.25 15.55
CA LEU A 84 -5.11 -1.91 16.38
C LEU A 84 -4.07 -1.10 15.59
N ALA A 85 -3.78 -1.51 14.35
CA ALA A 85 -2.86 -0.78 13.47
C ALA A 85 -3.35 0.64 13.16
N VAL A 86 -4.66 0.84 12.96
CA VAL A 86 -5.27 2.17 12.79
C VAL A 86 -5.04 3.04 14.03
N GLN A 87 -5.32 2.50 15.23
CA GLN A 87 -5.13 3.24 16.49
C GLN A 87 -3.67 3.64 16.71
N GLU A 88 -2.74 2.74 16.43
CA GLU A 88 -1.31 2.99 16.53
C GLU A 88 -0.85 4.06 15.53
N SER A 89 -1.37 4.02 14.30
CA SER A 89 -1.06 4.99 13.25
C SER A 89 -1.52 6.40 13.65
N ILE A 90 -2.73 6.53 14.19
CA ILE A 90 -3.25 7.82 14.68
C ILE A 90 -2.37 8.37 15.80
N ARG A 91 -1.96 7.52 16.74
CA ARG A 91 -1.08 7.89 17.86
C ARG A 91 0.30 8.37 17.39
N ARG A 92 0.81 7.82 16.28
CA ARG A 92 2.10 8.18 15.67
C ARG A 92 2.08 9.48 14.87
N ARG A 93 1.10 10.35 15.10
CA ARG A 93 0.96 11.67 14.46
C ARG A 93 0.77 11.58 12.94
N VAL A 94 -0.04 10.65 12.44
CA VAL A 94 -0.53 10.72 11.05
C VAL A 94 -1.20 12.06 10.74
N LEU A 95 -1.84 12.69 11.75
CA LEU A 95 -2.38 14.04 11.66
C LEU A 95 -1.31 15.11 11.33
N ALA A 96 -0.02 14.83 11.52
CA ALA A 96 1.04 15.72 11.06
C ALA A 96 1.03 15.87 9.52
N GLY A 97 0.64 14.82 8.79
CA GLY A 97 0.45 14.91 7.34
C GLY A 97 -0.62 15.94 6.97
N PHE A 98 -1.72 15.99 7.71
CA PHE A 98 -2.76 17.02 7.52
C PHE A 98 -2.24 18.44 7.82
N ILE A 99 -1.47 18.62 8.89
CA ILE A 99 -0.85 19.92 9.21
C ILE A 99 0.10 20.36 8.09
N VAL A 100 0.95 19.45 7.60
CA VAL A 100 1.87 19.71 6.48
C VAL A 100 1.09 20.10 5.22
N PHE A 101 -0.05 19.44 4.95
CA PHE A 101 -0.90 19.77 3.83
C PHE A 101 -1.45 21.19 3.89
N VAL A 102 -2.02 21.57 5.04
CA VAL A 102 -2.54 22.93 5.27
C VAL A 102 -1.42 23.97 5.09
N LEU A 103 -0.22 23.69 5.59
CA LEU A 103 0.94 24.55 5.38
C LEU A 103 1.28 24.69 3.90
N ILE A 104 1.33 23.59 3.14
CA ILE A 104 1.60 23.62 1.70
C ILE A 104 0.55 24.48 0.98
N LEU A 105 -0.73 24.33 1.29
CA LEU A 105 -1.80 25.13 0.69
C LEU A 105 -1.69 26.62 1.05
N LEU A 106 -1.32 26.94 2.28
CA LEU A 106 -1.11 28.32 2.72
C LEU A 106 0.00 29.01 1.91
N PHE A 107 1.11 28.30 1.68
CA PHE A 107 2.20 28.79 0.83
C PHE A 107 1.81 28.84 -0.65
N ALA A 108 1.00 27.90 -1.13
CA ALA A 108 0.55 27.84 -2.51
C ALA A 108 -0.25 29.07 -2.93
N GLY A 109 -1.05 29.64 -2.03
CA GLY A 109 -1.80 30.87 -2.28
C GLY A 109 -0.92 32.05 -2.68
N TRP A 110 0.37 32.02 -2.33
CA TRP A 110 1.34 33.05 -2.70
C TRP A 110 1.98 32.81 -4.08
N PHE A 111 1.99 31.57 -4.55
CA PHE A 111 2.56 31.16 -5.84
C PHE A 111 1.52 31.05 -6.96
N LEU A 112 0.23 30.95 -6.64
CA LEU A 112 -0.84 30.95 -7.64
C LEU A 112 -1.15 32.37 -8.12
N ASN A 113 -0.66 32.71 -9.31
CA ASN A 113 -0.98 33.96 -9.99
C ASN A 113 -2.34 33.84 -10.71
N PRO A 114 -3.40 34.57 -10.30
CA PRO A 114 -4.73 34.49 -10.89
C PRO A 114 -4.84 35.14 -12.29
N GLY A 115 -3.73 35.64 -12.86
CA GLY A 115 -3.70 36.40 -14.12
C GLY A 115 -3.70 35.55 -15.40
N LYS A 116 -3.80 34.22 -15.33
CA LYS A 116 -3.90 33.33 -16.51
C LYS A 116 -5.32 32.81 -16.69
N THR A 117 -5.66 32.52 -17.94
CA THR A 117 -6.98 32.34 -18.53
C THR A 117 -7.88 31.25 -17.95
N ASP A 118 -7.42 30.46 -16.97
CA ASP A 118 -8.25 29.50 -16.24
C ASP A 118 -7.73 29.28 -14.80
N PRO A 119 -8.01 30.21 -13.86
CA PRO A 119 -7.47 30.14 -12.50
C PRO A 119 -7.95 28.86 -11.77
N ALA A 120 -9.17 28.41 -12.04
CA ALA A 120 -9.74 27.21 -11.39
C ALA A 120 -8.96 25.93 -11.70
N GLU A 121 -8.50 25.75 -12.95
CA GLU A 121 -7.70 24.58 -13.34
C GLU A 121 -6.35 24.55 -12.63
N LEU A 122 -5.74 25.73 -12.44
CA LEU A 122 -4.47 25.86 -11.72
C LEU A 122 -4.62 25.51 -10.23
N TYR A 123 -5.70 25.99 -9.58
CA TYR A 123 -6.01 25.62 -8.19
C TYR A 123 -6.26 24.12 -8.04
N LEU A 124 -7.12 23.54 -8.88
CA LEU A 124 -7.44 22.12 -8.81
C LEU A 124 -6.22 21.24 -9.09
N SER A 125 -5.45 21.55 -10.13
CA SER A 125 -4.25 20.80 -10.48
C SER A 125 -3.21 20.85 -9.35
N PHE A 126 -3.01 22.02 -8.74
CA PHE A 126 -2.10 22.17 -7.62
C PHE A 126 -2.56 21.36 -6.39
N VAL A 127 -3.81 21.51 -5.98
CA VAL A 127 -4.36 20.81 -4.82
C VAL A 127 -4.29 19.30 -5.02
N LEU A 128 -4.76 18.78 -6.16
CA LEU A 128 -4.74 17.35 -6.46
C LEU A 128 -3.31 16.79 -6.49
N THR A 129 -2.37 17.52 -7.09
CA THR A 129 -0.96 17.12 -7.16
C THR A 129 -0.29 17.13 -5.79
N ALA A 130 -0.53 18.17 -4.99
CA ALA A 130 0.00 18.29 -3.64
C ALA A 130 -0.54 17.19 -2.72
N THR A 131 -1.85 16.93 -2.76
CA THR A 131 -2.50 15.83 -2.04
C THR A 131 -1.86 14.49 -2.42
N SER A 132 -1.73 14.20 -3.73
CA SER A 132 -1.14 12.96 -4.24
C SER A 132 0.28 12.72 -3.71
N TYR A 133 1.17 13.71 -3.83
CA TYR A 133 2.55 13.57 -3.35
C TYR A 133 2.63 13.42 -1.83
N LEU A 134 1.80 14.14 -1.08
CA LEU A 134 1.81 14.07 0.37
C LEU A 134 1.36 12.70 0.87
N ILE A 135 0.31 12.13 0.27
CA ILE A 135 -0.15 10.79 0.63
C ILE A 135 0.89 9.74 0.26
N LEU A 136 1.53 9.87 -0.90
CA LEU A 136 2.62 8.96 -1.29
C LEU A 136 3.76 9.02 -0.27
N PHE A 137 4.20 10.23 0.08
CA PHE A 137 5.24 10.42 1.09
C PHE A 137 4.84 9.84 2.45
N MET A 138 3.61 10.11 2.90
CA MET A 138 3.10 9.61 4.17
C MET A 138 2.98 8.08 4.17
N ALA A 139 2.45 7.48 3.09
CA ALA A 139 2.34 6.03 2.95
C ALA A 139 3.72 5.37 2.99
N LEU A 140 4.72 5.97 2.35
CA LEU A 140 6.10 5.51 2.38
C LEU A 140 6.68 5.56 3.79
N VAL A 141 6.53 6.69 4.48
CA VAL A 141 6.99 6.90 5.87
C VAL A 141 6.31 5.90 6.82
N LEU A 142 4.99 5.76 6.76
CA LEU A 142 4.26 4.81 7.60
C LEU A 142 4.68 3.37 7.33
N SER A 143 4.80 2.99 6.06
CA SER A 143 5.23 1.65 5.66
C SER A 143 6.65 1.36 6.16
N ALA A 144 7.60 2.27 5.88
CA ALA A 144 9.00 2.12 6.27
C ALA A 144 9.21 2.09 7.79
N PHE A 145 8.46 2.89 8.56
CA PHE A 145 8.57 2.93 10.02
C PHE A 145 7.67 1.91 10.75
N SER A 146 6.80 1.20 10.03
CA SER A 146 5.98 0.13 10.63
C SER A 146 6.78 -1.12 10.97
N LEU A 147 7.79 -1.44 10.16
CA LEU A 147 8.66 -2.62 10.31
C LEU A 147 9.66 -2.48 11.48
N PRO A 148 10.46 -1.41 11.57
CA PRO A 148 11.44 -1.24 12.63
C PRO A 148 10.79 -1.08 14.00
N ALA A 149 9.66 -0.38 14.10
CA ALA A 149 9.00 -0.17 15.38
C ALA A 149 8.38 -1.45 15.94
N ASP A 150 7.99 -2.40 15.09
CA ASP A 150 7.54 -3.73 15.51
C ASP A 150 8.67 -4.58 16.04
N ILE A 151 9.84 -4.45 15.43
CA ILE A 151 11.07 -5.14 15.86
C ILE A 151 11.57 -4.53 17.18
N GLN A 152 11.54 -3.20 17.30
CA GLN A 152 12.07 -2.45 18.44
C GLN A 152 11.21 -2.61 19.70
N ASN A 153 9.89 -2.76 19.55
CA ASN A 153 8.96 -3.01 20.67
C ASN A 153 9.00 -4.45 21.21
N LYS A 154 9.83 -5.34 20.64
CA LYS A 154 9.93 -6.78 20.99
C LYS A 154 8.58 -7.51 21.00
N THR A 155 7.53 -6.96 20.39
CA THR A 155 6.20 -7.57 20.30
C THR A 155 6.20 -8.84 19.47
N ILE A 156 7.21 -9.04 18.62
CA ILE A 156 7.46 -10.31 17.93
C ILE A 156 7.66 -11.45 18.94
N TYR A 157 8.35 -11.22 20.06
CA TYR A 157 8.68 -12.28 21.03
C TYR A 157 7.51 -12.64 21.98
N THR A 158 6.49 -11.78 22.09
CA THR A 158 5.29 -12.06 22.91
C THR A 158 4.10 -12.56 22.09
N ILE A 159 4.13 -12.43 20.76
CA ILE A 159 3.14 -13.04 19.87
C ILE A 159 3.49 -14.52 19.59
N VAL A 160 4.74 -14.95 19.71
CA VAL A 160 5.09 -16.38 19.51
C VAL A 160 4.45 -17.31 20.57
N THR A 161 3.96 -16.78 21.69
CA THR A 161 3.27 -17.58 22.72
C THR A 161 1.75 -17.66 22.52
N LYS A 162 1.14 -16.84 21.64
CA LYS A 162 -0.26 -16.97 21.21
C LYS A 162 -0.27 -17.28 19.72
N PRO A 163 -0.91 -18.36 19.25
CA PRO A 163 -0.83 -18.80 17.86
C PRO A 163 -1.59 -17.83 16.92
N VAL A 164 -0.97 -16.69 16.63
CA VAL A 164 -1.37 -15.72 15.61
C VAL A 164 -0.42 -15.92 14.44
N ARG A 165 -0.98 -16.32 13.30
CA ARG A 165 -0.17 -16.67 12.13
C ARG A 165 0.49 -15.39 11.57
N PRO A 166 1.74 -15.44 11.08
CA PRO A 166 2.43 -14.27 10.51
C PRO A 166 1.62 -13.60 9.39
N THR A 167 0.89 -14.39 8.60
CA THR A 167 0.00 -13.91 7.53
C THR A 167 -1.12 -13.02 8.04
N GLU A 168 -1.75 -13.35 9.18
CA GLU A 168 -2.82 -12.54 9.79
C GLU A 168 -2.30 -11.16 10.24
N ILE A 169 -1.04 -11.08 10.69
CA ILE A 169 -0.40 -9.83 11.11
C ILE A 169 -0.15 -8.92 9.91
N VAL A 170 0.43 -9.46 8.84
CA VAL A 170 0.72 -8.70 7.62
C VAL A 170 -0.59 -8.22 6.97
N LEU A 171 -1.61 -9.09 6.87
CA LEU A 171 -2.92 -8.72 6.33
C LEU A 171 -3.63 -7.67 7.18
N GLY A 172 -3.63 -7.84 8.52
CA GLY A 172 -4.23 -6.85 9.42
C GLY A 172 -3.56 -5.48 9.29
N ARG A 173 -2.23 -5.46 9.25
CA ARG A 173 -1.42 -4.24 9.09
C ARG A 173 -1.67 -3.53 7.76
N THR A 174 -1.61 -4.28 6.65
CA THR A 174 -1.83 -3.71 5.32
C THR A 174 -3.22 -3.12 5.17
N VAL A 175 -4.25 -3.83 5.64
CA VAL A 175 -5.63 -3.32 5.67
C VAL A 175 -5.75 -2.09 6.59
N GLY A 176 -5.12 -2.12 7.77
CA GLY A 176 -5.12 -0.99 8.70
C GLY A 176 -4.48 0.27 8.11
N PHE A 177 -3.30 0.16 7.49
CA PHE A 177 -2.64 1.29 6.84
C PHE A 177 -3.40 1.78 5.59
N ALA A 178 -3.96 0.87 4.79
CA ALA A 178 -4.81 1.24 3.67
C ALA A 178 -6.03 2.04 4.13
N ALA A 179 -6.67 1.62 5.23
CA ALA A 179 -7.79 2.32 5.84
C ALA A 179 -7.39 3.72 6.36
N VAL A 180 -6.23 3.85 7.01
CA VAL A 180 -5.72 5.15 7.49
C VAL A 180 -5.43 6.09 6.32
N SER A 181 -4.74 5.62 5.28
CA SER A 181 -4.44 6.42 4.10
C SER A 181 -5.72 6.85 3.37
N THR A 182 -6.70 5.95 3.27
CA THR A 182 -8.02 6.25 2.68
C THR A 182 -8.78 7.28 3.52
N ALA A 183 -8.76 7.14 4.85
CA ALA A 183 -9.41 8.10 5.74
C ALA A 183 -8.78 9.49 5.64
N LEU A 184 -7.44 9.58 5.57
CA LEU A 184 -6.77 10.86 5.37
C LEU A 184 -7.12 11.49 4.02
N LEU A 185 -7.14 10.68 2.96
CA LEU A 185 -7.57 11.09 1.63
C LEU A 185 -8.96 11.73 1.66
N VAL A 186 -9.92 11.07 2.31
CA VAL A 186 -11.28 11.60 2.47
C VAL A 186 -11.28 12.93 3.22
N VAL A 187 -10.50 13.05 4.29
CA VAL A 187 -10.38 14.31 5.05
C VAL A 187 -9.75 15.43 4.24
N MET A 188 -8.80 15.12 3.34
CA MET A 188 -8.16 16.11 2.47
C MET A 188 -9.04 16.55 1.29
N CYS A 189 -9.92 15.66 0.84
CA CYS A 189 -10.82 15.91 -0.28
C CYS A 189 -12.16 16.55 0.14
N GLY A 190 -12.53 16.42 1.42
CA GLY A 190 -13.74 17.00 2.00
C GLY A 190 -13.51 18.34 2.69
#